data_AF-A0A372QTA1-F1
#
_entry.id   AF-A0A372QTA1-F1
#
_cell.length_a   1.000
_cell.length_b   1.000
_cell.length_c   1.000
_cell.angle_alpha   90.00
_cell.angle_beta   90.00
_cell.angle_gamma   90.00
#
_symmetry.space_group_name_H-M   'P 1'
#
loop_
_entity.id
_entity.type
_entity.pdbx_description
1 polymer ?
#
loop_
_entity_poly.entity_id
_entity_poly.type
_entity_poly.pdbx_seq_one_letter_code
_entity_poly.pdbx_strand_id
1 'polypeptide(L)'
;MKKSCEKQISLSEINSIGMEIILEYIYTGSIKEEFLTKDNIIEAFYAANYFQLTELQDFIMKTSKNAIEKNFKDNDSPELLSKFVEKNNLTENSNLQNLLIEAVATIPLNTIEFGRLSITGLQYLLSCTSKERMPFATPEYEVLRYSVILVAKQVSNDAYKTFMERLPTLEKLEQIKNSRIEN
;
A
#
# COMPACT_ATOMS: atom_id res chain seq x y z
N MET A 1 -17.40 -20.69 -30.76
CA MET A 1 -17.80 -20.67 -29.34
C MET A 1 -18.45 -22.00 -29.01
N LYS A 2 -17.72 -22.94 -28.38
CA LYS A 2 -18.36 -24.16 -27.85
C LYS A 2 -19.31 -23.71 -26.75
N LYS A 3 -20.62 -23.90 -26.91
CA LYS A 3 -21.56 -23.83 -25.79
C LYS A 3 -21.12 -24.95 -24.81
N SER A 4 -20.37 -24.61 -23.76
CA SER A 4 -20.02 -25.61 -22.75
C SER A 4 -21.28 -25.89 -21.93
N CYS A 5 -21.72 -27.15 -21.90
CA CYS A 5 -22.81 -27.62 -21.06
C CYS A 5 -22.33 -27.90 -19.63
N GLU A 6 -21.23 -27.28 -19.20
CA GLU A 6 -20.66 -27.47 -17.88
C GLU A 6 -21.48 -26.67 -16.87
N LYS A 7 -21.96 -27.34 -15.82
CA LYS A 7 -22.73 -26.73 -14.73
C LYS A 7 -21.86 -26.06 -13.67
N GLN A 8 -20.54 -26.20 -13.79
CA GLN A 8 -19.57 -25.73 -12.83
C GLN A 8 -18.40 -25.08 -13.57
N ILE A 9 -17.97 -23.93 -13.06
CA ILE A 9 -16.73 -23.27 -13.44
C ILE A 9 -15.85 -23.17 -12.19
N SER A 10 -14.53 -23.25 -12.38
CA SER A 10 -13.56 -23.09 -11.29
C SER A 10 -12.69 -21.88 -11.59
N LEU A 11 -12.60 -20.96 -10.63
CA LEU A 11 -11.81 -19.74 -10.73
C LEU A 11 -10.76 -19.78 -9.61
N SER A 12 -9.51 -20.10 -9.95
CA SER A 12 -8.41 -20.21 -8.98
C SER A 12 -7.75 -18.88 -8.63
N GLU A 13 -7.95 -17.86 -9.47
CA GLU A 13 -7.29 -16.55 -9.34
C GLU A 13 -8.07 -15.56 -8.46
N ILE A 14 -9.35 -15.82 -8.21
CA ILE A 14 -10.24 -14.92 -7.48
C ILE A 14 -10.66 -15.55 -6.15
N ASN A 15 -10.51 -14.78 -5.07
CA ASN A 15 -10.94 -15.22 -3.75
C ASN A 15 -12.45 -14.95 -3.54
N SER A 16 -13.00 -15.50 -2.46
CA SER A 16 -14.43 -15.37 -2.14
C SER A 16 -14.89 -13.92 -2.01
N ILE A 17 -14.07 -13.06 -1.40
CA ILE A 17 -14.36 -11.64 -1.20
C ILE A 17 -14.48 -10.91 -2.55
N GLY A 18 -13.50 -11.10 -3.43
CA GLY A 18 -13.55 -10.53 -4.77
C GLY A 18 -14.76 -11.04 -5.56
N MET A 19 -15.05 -12.34 -5.48
CA MET A 19 -16.19 -12.93 -6.19
C MET A 19 -17.54 -12.40 -5.69
N GLU A 20 -17.70 -12.19 -4.38
CA GLU A 20 -18.92 -11.62 -3.79
C GLU A 20 -19.21 -10.22 -4.37
N ILE A 21 -18.18 -9.37 -4.44
CA ILE A 21 -18.28 -8.03 -5.02
C ILE A 21 -18.65 -8.09 -6.50
N ILE A 22 -18.05 -9.02 -7.26
CA ILE A 22 -18.36 -9.18 -8.69
C ILE A 22 -19.80 -9.63 -8.90
N LEU A 23 -20.29 -10.57 -8.10
CA LEU A 23 -21.67 -11.03 -8.20
C LEU A 23 -22.65 -9.91 -7.86
N GLU A 24 -22.40 -9.15 -6.79
CA GLU A 24 -23.24 -8.00 -6.44
C GLU A 24 -23.31 -6.99 -7.59
N TYR A 25 -22.17 -6.65 -8.19
CA TYR A 25 -22.11 -5.72 -9.32
C TYR A 25 -22.84 -6.24 -10.55
N ILE A 26 -22.65 -7.51 -10.92
CA ILE A 26 -23.30 -8.10 -12.11
C ILE A 26 -24.82 -8.13 -11.94
N TYR A 27 -25.31 -8.41 -10.73
CA TYR A 27 -26.75 -8.53 -10.46
C TYR A 27 -27.45 -7.18 -10.30
N THR A 28 -26.79 -6.19 -9.71
CA THR A 28 -27.41 -4.89 -9.38
C THR A 28 -26.99 -3.75 -10.32
N GLY A 29 -25.92 -3.94 -11.09
CA GLY A 29 -25.31 -2.92 -11.94
C GLY A 29 -24.51 -1.86 -11.18
N SER A 30 -24.36 -1.96 -9.86
CA SER A 30 -23.63 -0.98 -9.06
C SER A 30 -23.13 -1.57 -7.74
N ILE A 31 -22.15 -0.92 -7.10
CA ILE A 31 -21.75 -1.25 -5.74
C ILE A 31 -21.79 0.04 -4.92
N LYS A 32 -22.29 -0.04 -3.69
CA LYS A 32 -22.22 1.09 -2.77
C LYS A 32 -20.80 1.24 -2.23
N GLU A 33 -20.36 2.49 -2.04
CA GLU A 33 -19.02 2.78 -1.52
C GLU A 33 -18.75 2.11 -0.17
N GLU A 34 -19.78 1.91 0.67
CA GLU A 34 -19.69 1.25 1.99
C GLU A 34 -19.23 -0.22 1.93
N PHE A 35 -19.38 -0.89 0.79
CA PHE A 35 -18.88 -2.25 0.60
C PHE A 35 -17.39 -2.29 0.28
N LEU A 36 -16.77 -1.17 -0.12
CA LEU A 36 -15.34 -1.08 -0.39
C LEU A 36 -14.61 -0.60 0.87
N THR A 37 -13.84 -1.50 1.45
CA THR A 37 -13.08 -1.30 2.68
C THR A 37 -11.60 -1.57 2.45
N LYS A 38 -10.74 -1.14 3.36
CA LYS A 38 -9.28 -1.40 3.29
C LYS A 38 -8.91 -2.88 3.23
N ASP A 39 -9.81 -3.77 3.62
CA ASP A 39 -9.56 -5.21 3.66
C ASP A 39 -10.00 -5.94 2.40
N ASN A 40 -10.82 -5.31 1.56
CA ASN A 40 -11.33 -5.95 0.34
C ASN A 40 -11.08 -5.15 -0.94
N ILE A 41 -10.62 -3.90 -0.87
CA ILE A 41 -10.48 -3.05 -2.04
C ILE A 41 -9.47 -3.60 -3.05
N ILE A 42 -8.41 -4.24 -2.55
CA ILE A 42 -7.40 -4.89 -3.38
C ILE A 42 -8.02 -6.11 -4.09
N GLU A 43 -8.72 -6.96 -3.35
CA GLU A 43 -9.47 -8.12 -3.85
C GLU A 43 -10.51 -7.74 -4.90
N ALA A 44 -11.29 -6.70 -4.62
CA ALA A 44 -12.29 -6.13 -5.50
C ALA A 44 -11.65 -5.68 -6.82
N PHE A 45 -10.54 -4.95 -6.74
CA PHE A 45 -9.83 -4.45 -7.91
C PHE A 45 -9.29 -5.58 -8.77
N TYR A 46 -8.63 -6.58 -8.18
CA TYR A 46 -8.15 -7.75 -8.92
C TYR A 46 -9.29 -8.54 -9.57
N ALA A 47 -10.40 -8.72 -8.85
CA ALA A 47 -11.57 -9.40 -9.40
C ALA A 47 -12.15 -8.62 -10.58
N ALA A 48 -12.31 -7.31 -10.45
CA ALA A 48 -12.81 -6.45 -11.52
C ALA A 48 -11.87 -6.45 -12.74
N ASN A 49 -10.56 -6.55 -12.52
CA ASN A 49 -9.57 -6.72 -13.58
C ASN A 49 -9.70 -8.06 -14.30
N TYR A 50 -9.79 -9.16 -13.55
CA TYR A 50 -9.93 -10.51 -14.09
C TYR A 50 -11.18 -10.66 -14.97
N PHE A 51 -12.32 -10.13 -14.51
CA PHE A 51 -13.58 -10.14 -15.27
C PHE A 51 -13.69 -9.01 -16.30
N GLN A 52 -12.66 -8.16 -16.45
CA GLN A 52 -12.61 -7.05 -17.39
C GLN A 52 -13.77 -6.04 -17.22
N LEU A 53 -14.21 -5.82 -15.98
CA LEU A 53 -15.28 -4.89 -15.63
C LEU A 53 -14.70 -3.48 -15.45
N THR A 54 -14.47 -2.77 -16.55
CA THR A 54 -13.80 -1.45 -16.55
C THR A 54 -14.53 -0.40 -15.72
N GLU A 55 -15.86 -0.34 -15.81
CA GLU A 55 -16.66 0.61 -15.02
C GLU A 55 -16.53 0.37 -13.51
N LEU A 56 -16.42 -0.90 -13.11
CA LEU A 56 -16.19 -1.26 -11.71
C LEU A 56 -14.75 -0.91 -11.28
N GLN A 57 -13.76 -1.13 -12.13
CA GLN A 57 -12.38 -0.71 -11.86
C GLN A 57 -12.29 0.81 -11.66
N ASP A 58 -12.94 1.59 -12.54
CA ASP A 58 -12.99 3.05 -12.45
C ASP A 58 -13.69 3.52 -11.18
N PHE A 59 -14.78 2.86 -10.80
CA PHE A 59 -15.49 3.11 -9.55
C PHE A 59 -14.57 2.86 -8.34
N ILE A 60 -13.92 1.69 -8.27
CA ILE A 60 -12.99 1.34 -7.19
C ILE A 60 -11.83 2.34 -7.11
N MET A 61 -11.27 2.74 -8.27
CA MET A 61 -10.19 3.73 -8.34
C MET A 61 -10.64 5.09 -7.82
N LYS A 62 -11.83 5.55 -8.21
CA LYS A 62 -12.40 6.82 -7.72
C LYS A 62 -12.66 6.79 -6.22
N THR A 63 -13.23 5.69 -5.70
CA THR A 63 -13.46 5.52 -4.27
C THR A 63 -12.14 5.50 -3.48
N SER A 64 -11.12 4.78 -4.00
CA SER A 64 -9.76 4.75 -3.42
C SER A 64 -9.15 6.15 -3.36
N LYS A 65 -9.21 6.89 -4.47
CA LYS A 65 -8.72 8.26 -4.57
C LYS A 65 -9.40 9.18 -3.56
N ASN A 66 -10.73 9.13 -3.51
CA ASN A 66 -11.52 9.92 -2.56
C ASN A 66 -11.17 9.58 -1.10
N ALA A 67 -10.94 8.30 -0.79
CA ALA A 67 -10.55 7.87 0.55
C ALA A 67 -9.17 8.41 0.95
N ILE A 68 -8.22 8.43 0.02
CA ILE A 68 -6.87 8.99 0.23
C ILE A 68 -6.92 10.51 0.36
N GLU A 69 -7.60 11.22 -0.57
CA GLU A 69 -7.68 12.68 -0.55
C GLU A 69 -8.38 13.24 0.69
N LYS A 70 -9.41 12.54 1.20
CA LYS A 70 -10.14 12.95 2.41
C LYS A 70 -9.34 12.76 3.71
N ASN A 71 -8.13 12.20 3.65
CA ASN A 71 -7.16 12.09 4.76
C ASN A 71 -7.77 11.62 6.10
N PHE A 72 -7.88 10.30 6.22
CA PHE A 72 -8.18 9.58 7.45
C PHE A 72 -7.13 9.85 8.53
N LYS A 73 -7.57 9.91 9.79
CA LYS A 73 -6.71 9.70 10.98
C LYS A 73 -5.86 8.41 10.91
N ASP A 74 -6.20 7.49 10.00
CA ASP A 74 -5.61 6.15 9.89
C ASP A 74 -4.78 5.91 8.62
N ASN A 75 -4.82 6.77 7.57
CA ASN A 75 -4.10 6.63 6.28
C ASN A 75 -3.56 5.22 5.97
N ASP A 76 -4.44 4.28 5.62
CA ASP A 76 -4.10 2.85 5.40
C ASP A 76 -3.30 2.59 4.11
N SER A 77 -2.85 3.63 3.41
CA SER A 77 -2.10 3.53 2.15
C SER A 77 -0.83 2.64 2.27
N PRO A 78 -0.02 2.71 3.35
CA PRO A 78 1.15 1.85 3.51
C PRO A 78 0.80 0.35 3.60
N GLU A 79 -0.29 0.01 4.30
CA GLU A 79 -0.80 -1.36 4.39
C GLU A 79 -1.36 -1.84 3.06
N LEU A 80 -2.13 -0.99 2.39
CA LEU A 80 -2.71 -1.31 1.08
C LEU A 80 -1.62 -1.54 0.04
N LEU A 81 -0.58 -0.72 0.01
CA LEU A 81 0.58 -0.93 -0.85
C LEU A 81 1.28 -2.25 -0.53
N SER A 82 1.45 -2.57 0.76
CA SER A 82 2.05 -3.83 1.19
C SER A 82 1.24 -5.04 0.72
N LYS A 83 -0.06 -5.06 1.00
CA LYS A 83 -0.98 -6.12 0.57
C LYS A 83 -1.00 -6.24 -0.96
N PHE A 84 -1.00 -5.12 -1.67
CA PHE A 84 -1.00 -5.11 -3.13
C PHE A 84 0.25 -5.77 -3.70
N VAL A 85 1.44 -5.39 -3.19
CA VAL A 85 2.74 -5.93 -3.64
C VAL A 85 2.89 -7.41 -3.26
N GLU A 86 2.43 -7.82 -2.07
CA GLU A 86 2.49 -9.22 -1.65
C GLU A 86 1.62 -10.14 -2.51
N LYS A 87 0.48 -9.64 -2.99
CA LYS A 87 -0.42 -10.38 -3.88
C LYS A 87 0.06 -10.43 -5.33
N ASN A 88 0.88 -9.47 -5.75
CA ASN A 88 1.38 -9.34 -7.11
C ASN A 88 2.81 -9.88 -7.24
N ASN A 89 2.94 -11.10 -7.77
CA ASN A 89 4.23 -11.55 -8.30
C ASN A 89 4.50 -11.12 -9.74
N LEU A 90 3.52 -10.61 -10.51
CA LEU A 90 3.71 -10.08 -11.88
C LEU A 90 2.36 -9.62 -12.45
N THR A 91 2.18 -8.33 -12.72
CA THR A 91 1.61 -7.76 -13.98
C THR A 91 1.49 -6.24 -13.86
N GLU A 92 1.52 -5.58 -15.01
CA GLU A 92 1.81 -4.16 -15.28
C GLU A 92 1.04 -3.15 -14.44
N ASN A 93 1.78 -2.12 -13.98
CA ASN A 93 1.36 -0.79 -13.52
C ASN A 93 -0.16 -0.54 -13.60
N SER A 94 -0.89 -0.99 -12.58
CA SER A 94 -2.30 -0.64 -12.48
C SER A 94 -2.43 0.81 -12.02
N ASN A 95 -3.43 1.54 -12.52
CA ASN A 95 -3.66 2.93 -12.10
C ASN A 95 -3.83 3.04 -10.56
N LEU A 96 -4.38 2.01 -9.92
CA LEU A 96 -4.49 1.91 -8.46
C LEU A 96 -3.11 1.82 -7.78
N GLN A 97 -2.17 1.07 -8.37
CA GLN A 97 -0.82 0.95 -7.85
C GLN A 97 -0.08 2.29 -7.86
N ASN A 98 -0.14 3.03 -8.98
CA ASN A 98 0.48 4.35 -9.07
C ASN A 98 -0.13 5.32 -8.05
N LEU A 99 -1.45 5.27 -7.90
CA LEU A 99 -2.16 6.07 -6.90
C LEU A 99 -1.71 5.75 -5.46
N LEU A 100 -1.49 4.47 -5.13
CA LEU A 100 -0.96 4.06 -3.83
C LEU A 100 0.51 4.47 -3.64
N ILE A 101 1.35 4.36 -4.68
CA ILE A 101 2.75 4.80 -4.63
C ILE A 101 2.82 6.30 -4.37
N GLU A 102 2.08 7.11 -5.13
CA GLU A 102 2.03 8.56 -4.96
C GLU A 102 1.56 8.94 -3.57
N ALA A 103 0.50 8.29 -3.09
CA ALA A 103 -0.01 8.52 -1.74
C ALA A 103 1.06 8.22 -0.68
N VAL A 104 1.71 7.05 -0.73
CA VAL A 104 2.73 6.66 0.27
C VAL A 104 4.00 7.51 0.14
N ALA A 105 4.38 7.92 -1.07
CA ALA A 105 5.56 8.77 -1.31
C ALA A 105 5.43 10.18 -0.69
N THR A 106 4.20 10.67 -0.52
CA THR A 106 3.92 11.96 0.12
C THR A 106 3.98 11.91 1.65
N ILE A 107 3.96 10.71 2.24
CA ILE A 107 4.01 10.50 3.69
C ILE A 107 5.48 10.37 4.12
N PRO A 108 5.96 11.18 5.07
CA PRO A 108 7.28 10.97 5.66
C PRO A 108 7.35 9.60 6.36
N LEU A 109 8.30 8.74 5.99
CA LEU A 109 8.41 7.37 6.51
C LEU A 109 8.55 7.32 8.04
N ASN A 110 9.18 8.34 8.64
CA ASN A 110 9.32 8.46 10.09
C ASN A 110 7.98 8.61 10.84
N THR A 111 6.89 8.97 10.15
CA THR A 111 5.53 9.04 10.72
C THR A 111 4.76 7.73 10.62
N ILE A 112 5.22 6.81 9.76
CA ILE A 112 4.59 5.50 9.57
C ILE A 112 5.07 4.56 10.67
N GLU A 113 4.12 3.97 11.40
CA GLU A 113 4.47 2.95 12.41
C GLU A 113 5.15 1.74 11.76
N PHE A 114 6.23 1.27 12.38
CA PHE A 114 6.95 0.08 11.91
C PHE A 114 6.02 -1.15 11.89
N GLY A 115 5.87 -1.76 10.72
CA GLY A 115 5.01 -2.92 10.50
C GLY A 115 3.75 -2.61 9.68
N ARG A 116 3.38 -1.33 9.52
CA ARG A 116 2.32 -0.91 8.58
C ARG A 116 2.76 -1.05 7.12
N LEU A 117 4.02 -0.73 6.84
CA LEU A 117 4.68 -0.96 5.56
C LEU A 117 5.56 -2.22 5.67
N SER A 118 5.27 -3.22 4.85
CA SER A 118 6.08 -4.45 4.71
C SER A 118 7.45 -4.16 4.11
N ILE A 119 8.41 -5.09 4.26
CA ILE A 119 9.74 -4.96 3.64
C ILE A 119 9.61 -4.98 2.11
N THR A 120 8.80 -5.86 1.56
CA THR A 120 8.53 -5.95 0.12
C THR A 120 7.85 -4.68 -0.38
N GLY A 121 6.88 -4.14 0.36
CA GLY A 121 6.25 -2.85 0.07
C GLY A 121 7.24 -1.68 0.08
N LEU A 122 8.15 -1.63 1.05
CA LEU A 122 9.20 -0.60 1.12
C LEU A 122 10.19 -0.73 -0.05
N GLN A 123 10.66 -1.95 -0.35
CA GLN A 123 11.54 -2.19 -1.50
C GLN A 123 10.88 -1.75 -2.80
N TYR A 124 9.60 -2.09 -2.96
CA TYR A 124 8.82 -1.72 -4.13
C TYR A 124 8.70 -0.19 -4.25
N LEU A 125 8.28 0.49 -3.19
CA LEU A 125 8.19 1.95 -3.11
C LEU A 125 9.50 2.63 -3.53
N LEU A 126 10.63 2.21 -2.96
CA LEU A 126 11.95 2.78 -3.27
C LEU A 126 12.38 2.49 -4.72
N SER A 127 12.01 1.33 -5.26
CA SER A 127 12.29 0.99 -6.65
C SER A 127 11.54 1.89 -7.63
N CYS A 128 10.30 2.30 -7.30
CA CYS A 128 9.49 3.20 -8.11
C CYS A 128 9.97 4.65 -8.03
N THR A 129 10.23 5.16 -6.82
CA THR A 129 10.70 6.54 -6.64
C THR A 129 12.04 6.80 -7.31
N SER A 130 12.94 5.80 -7.32
CA SER A 130 14.23 5.90 -8.02
C SER A 130 14.11 5.91 -9.55
N LYS A 131 13.14 5.17 -10.12
CA LYS A 131 12.95 5.05 -11.57
C LYS A 131 12.18 6.24 -12.16
N GLU A 132 11.14 6.70 -11.48
CA GLU A 132 10.19 7.68 -12.03
C GLU A 132 10.49 9.13 -11.60
N ARG A 133 11.54 9.35 -10.79
CA ARG A 133 11.86 10.66 -10.17
C ARG A 133 10.64 11.30 -9.50
N MET A 134 9.84 10.49 -8.81
CA MET A 134 8.73 11.00 -8.02
C MET A 134 9.24 11.82 -6.84
N PRO A 135 8.57 12.93 -6.48
CA PRO A 135 8.87 13.65 -5.25
C PRO A 135 8.64 12.70 -4.07
N PHE A 136 9.66 12.54 -3.24
CA PHE A 136 9.61 11.68 -2.07
C PHE A 136 9.78 12.53 -0.82
N ALA A 137 8.82 12.46 0.09
CA ALA A 137 8.78 13.31 1.28
C ALA A 137 9.89 12.99 2.30
N THR A 138 10.53 11.82 2.18
CA THR A 138 11.50 11.33 3.15
C THR A 138 12.93 11.54 2.66
N PRO A 139 13.81 12.22 3.41
CA PRO A 139 15.22 12.36 3.07
C PRO A 139 15.99 11.04 3.23
N GLU A 140 17.12 10.91 2.53
CA GLU A 140 17.88 9.66 2.39
C GLU A 140 18.31 9.04 3.74
N TYR A 141 18.66 9.88 4.71
CA TYR A 141 19.00 9.41 6.06
C TYR A 141 17.79 8.76 6.77
N GLU A 142 16.61 9.37 6.67
CA GLU A 142 15.40 8.80 7.28
C GLU A 142 14.94 7.53 6.56
N VAL A 143 15.21 7.41 5.25
CA VAL A 143 15.01 6.16 4.50
C VAL A 143 15.91 5.05 5.05
N LEU A 144 17.20 5.33 5.21
CA LEU A 144 18.15 4.37 5.79
C LEU A 144 17.71 3.97 7.21
N ARG A 145 17.41 4.96 8.05
CA ARG A 145 16.96 4.76 9.42
C ARG A 145 15.71 3.88 9.49
N TYR A 146 14.67 4.24 8.73
CA TYR A 146 13.42 3.47 8.68
C TYR A 146 13.68 2.03 8.24
N SER A 147 14.48 1.83 7.18
CA SER A 147 14.83 0.51 6.66
C SER A 147 15.53 -0.36 7.70
N VAL A 148 16.53 0.19 8.39
CA VAL A 148 17.29 -0.54 9.42
C VAL A 148 16.38 -0.93 10.59
N ILE A 149 15.55 -0.01 11.08
CA ILE A 149 14.67 -0.27 12.23
C ILE A 149 13.58 -1.28 11.87
N LEU A 150 13.02 -1.19 10.66
CA LEU A 150 12.01 -2.14 10.15
C LEU A 150 12.57 -3.57 10.15
N VAL A 151 13.77 -3.77 9.62
CA VAL A 151 14.44 -5.09 9.62
C VAL A 151 14.80 -5.53 11.04
N ALA A 152 15.34 -4.62 11.86
CA ALA A 152 15.70 -4.93 13.25
C ALA A 152 14.51 -5.43 14.07
N LYS A 153 13.31 -4.87 13.85
CA LYS A 153 12.06 -5.31 14.49
C LYS A 153 11.70 -6.76 14.12
N GLN A 154 12.02 -7.22 12.91
CA GLN A 154 11.80 -8.62 12.50
C GLN A 154 12.84 -9.58 13.08
N VAL A 155 14.06 -9.09 13.38
CA VAL A 155 15.14 -9.91 13.91
C VAL A 155 14.99 -10.15 15.41
N SER A 156 14.90 -9.08 16.22
CA SER A 156 14.69 -9.19 17.66
C SER A 156 14.31 -7.85 18.30
N ASN A 157 13.66 -7.93 19.47
CA ASN A 157 13.36 -6.74 20.28
C ASN A 157 14.62 -6.00 20.74
N ASP A 158 15.71 -6.73 21.01
CA ASP A 158 16.97 -6.13 21.43
C ASP A 158 17.65 -5.38 20.28
N ALA A 159 17.64 -5.95 19.07
CA ALA A 159 18.10 -5.25 17.87
C ALA A 159 17.28 -3.99 17.61
N TYR A 160 15.95 -4.07 17.69
CA TYR A 160 15.05 -2.92 17.52
C TYR A 160 15.38 -1.78 18.49
N LYS A 161 15.53 -2.07 19.79
CA LYS A 161 15.90 -1.07 20.80
C LYS A 161 17.28 -0.46 20.51
N THR A 162 18.27 -1.31 20.22
CA THR A 162 19.65 -0.89 19.94
C THR A 162 19.69 0.09 18.76
N PHE A 163 19.02 -0.20 17.66
CA PHE A 163 19.02 0.68 16.48
C PHE A 163 18.19 1.94 16.68
N MET A 164 17.09 1.89 17.44
CA MET A 164 16.31 3.08 17.81
C MET A 164 17.14 4.08 18.63
N GLU A 165 18.03 3.59 19.50
CA GLU A 165 18.94 4.44 20.29
C GLU A 165 20.12 4.98 19.46
N ARG A 166 20.69 4.14 18.58
CA ARG A 166 21.88 4.49 17.79
C ARG A 166 21.56 5.35 16.56
N LEU A 167 20.33 5.29 16.05
CA LEU A 167 19.85 6.03 14.88
C LEU A 167 18.72 6.99 15.30
N PRO A 168 19.04 8.17 15.85
CA PRO A 168 18.04 9.20 16.16
C PRO A 168 17.38 9.77 14.89
N THR A 169 16.23 10.40 15.02
CA THR A 169 15.60 11.15 13.92
C THR A 169 16.40 12.41 13.58
N LEU A 170 16.25 12.93 12.37
CA LEU A 170 16.85 14.21 11.96
C LEU A 170 16.47 15.35 12.91
N GLU A 171 15.20 15.40 13.33
CA GLU A 171 14.73 16.37 14.31
C GLU A 171 15.52 16.31 15.63
N LYS A 172 15.78 15.09 16.14
CA LYS A 172 16.61 14.91 17.35
C LYS A 172 18.06 15.31 17.12
N LEU A 173 18.61 15.03 15.93
CA LEU A 173 19.98 15.44 15.58
C LEU A 173 20.13 16.96 15.53
N GLU A 174 19.13 17.67 15.01
CA GLU A 174 19.10 19.14 15.00
C GLU A 174 19.02 19.70 16.42
N GLN A 175 18.17 19.14 17.28
CA GLN A 175 18.08 19.54 18.68
C GLN A 175 19.43 19.36 19.43
N ILE A 176 20.10 18.22 19.23
CA ILE A 176 21.41 17.94 19.82
C ILE A 176 22.44 18.96 19.32
N LYS A 177 22.44 19.27 18.02
CA LYS A 177 23.37 20.24 17.44
C LYS A 177 23.17 21.63 18.03
N ASN A 178 21.92 22.08 18.18
CA ASN A 178 21.60 23.39 18.73
C ASN A 178 22.01 23.50 20.22
N SER A 179 21.76 22.47 21.02
CA SER A 179 22.17 22.43 22.44
C SER A 179 23.70 22.47 22.68
N ARG A 180 24.51 22.12 21.67
CA ARG A 180 25.98 22.17 21.73
C ARG A 180 26.55 23.52 21.30
N ILE A 181 25.76 24.39 20.67
CA ILE A 181 26.19 25.72 20.22
C ILE A 181 25.93 26.78 21.31
N GLU A 182 25.03 26.50 22.25
CA GLU A 182 24.66 27.39 23.37
C GLU A 182 25.53 27.19 24.64
N ASN A 183 26.48 26.27 24.64
CA ASN A 183 27.46 26.02 25.72
C ASN A 183 28.89 26.31 25.24
#